data_AF-W9UP69-F1
#
_entry.id   AF-W9UP69-F1
#
_cell.length_a   1.000
_cell.length_b   1.000
_cell.length_c   1.000
_cell.angle_alpha   90.00
_cell.angle_beta   90.00
_cell.angle_gamma   90.00
#
_symmetry.space_group_name_H-M   'P 1'
#
loop_
_entity.id
_entity.type
_entity.pdbx_description
1 polymer ?
#
loop_
_entity_poly.entity_id
_entity_poly.type
_entity_poly.pdbx_seq_one_letter_code
_entity_poly.pdbx_strand_id
1 'polypeptide(L)'
;MRAARDLLRRRTNLVRHGADLKAHVVNTTSQYNLPPNKVNLKNVCAREQLNKTFNDPLVQRNIDLDIAVLECYHRELSQIEWLLEKQAKQHQPTYFYLLQTIPGIGRILALTILYEIGDIHRFESV
;
A
#
# COMPACT_ATOMS: atom_id res chain seq x y z
N MET A 1 0.38 -3.39 -22.48
CA MET A 1 0.56 -2.71 -21.16
C MET A 1 1.20 -3.60 -20.09
N ARG A 2 2.27 -4.36 -20.42
CA ARG A 2 2.91 -5.27 -19.45
C ARG A 2 3.64 -4.54 -18.32
N ALA A 3 4.40 -3.49 -18.66
CA ALA A 3 5.15 -2.70 -17.67
C ALA A 3 4.26 -2.08 -16.58
N ALA A 4 3.10 -1.51 -16.94
CA ALA A 4 2.15 -0.94 -15.97
C ALA A 4 1.60 -2.00 -15.02
N ARG A 5 1.30 -3.21 -15.53
CA ARG A 5 0.88 -4.36 -14.71
C ARG A 5 1.98 -4.80 -13.76
N ASP A 6 3.21 -4.93 -14.23
CA ASP A 6 4.33 -5.36 -13.41
C ASP A 6 4.59 -4.35 -12.27
N LEU A 7 4.48 -3.05 -12.56
CA LEU A 7 4.58 -1.99 -11.55
C LEU A 7 3.44 -2.06 -10.52
N LEU A 8 2.21 -2.33 -10.97
CA LEU A 8 1.07 -2.49 -10.06
C LEU A 8 1.20 -3.74 -9.16
N ARG A 9 1.71 -4.85 -9.68
CA ARG A 9 2.03 -6.05 -8.89
C ARG A 9 3.12 -5.77 -7.87
N ARG A 10 4.17 -5.02 -8.25
CA ARG A 10 5.20 -4.55 -7.31
C ARG A 10 4.59 -3.71 -6.19
N ARG A 11 3.68 -2.79 -6.51
CA ARG A 11 2.93 -2.00 -5.52
C ARG A 11 2.18 -2.91 -4.54
N THR A 12 1.48 -3.94 -5.02
CA THR A 12 0.76 -4.89 -4.15
C THR A 12 1.68 -5.59 -3.16
N ASN A 13 2.86 -6.03 -3.60
CA ASN A 13 3.84 -6.66 -2.71
C ASN A 13 4.36 -5.69 -1.63
N LEU A 14 4.64 -4.43 -2.00
CA LEU A 14 5.09 -3.41 -1.03
C LEU A 14 3.99 -3.07 -0.02
N VAL A 15 2.73 -3.00 -0.45
CA VAL A 15 1.59 -2.79 0.45
C VAL A 15 1.42 -3.94 1.44
N ARG A 16 1.60 -5.19 0.99
CA ARG A 16 1.56 -6.38 1.86
C ARG A 16 2.68 -6.33 2.88
N HIS A 17 3.91 -6.08 2.46
CA HIS A 17 5.03 -5.90 3.39
C HIS A 17 4.78 -4.77 4.39
N GLY A 18 4.20 -3.65 3.94
CA GLY A 18 3.81 -2.57 4.84
C GLY A 18 2.69 -2.95 5.83
N ALA A 19 1.87 -3.97 5.56
CA ALA A 19 0.95 -4.53 6.55
C ALA A 19 1.70 -5.40 7.56
N ASP A 20 2.68 -6.19 7.12
CA ASP A 20 3.51 -7.03 7.99
C ASP A 20 4.29 -6.18 9.01
N LEU A 21 4.90 -5.06 8.57
CA LEU A 21 5.58 -4.12 9.47
C LEU A 21 4.63 -3.52 10.52
N LYS A 22 3.40 -3.15 10.11
CA LYS A 22 2.40 -2.64 11.06
C LYS A 22 1.98 -3.69 12.09
N ALA A 23 1.83 -4.94 11.65
CA ALA A 23 1.55 -6.06 12.53
C ALA A 23 2.71 -6.29 13.50
N HIS A 24 3.95 -6.21 13.02
CA HIS A 24 5.14 -6.30 13.87
C HIS A 24 5.14 -5.24 14.97
N VAL A 25 4.88 -3.96 14.65
CA VAL A 25 4.76 -2.89 15.66
C VAL A 25 3.73 -3.23 16.74
N VAL A 26 2.53 -3.70 16.35
CA VAL A 26 1.48 -4.10 17.30
C VAL A 26 1.92 -5.30 18.14
N ASN A 27 2.57 -6.27 17.53
CA ASN A 27 3.06 -7.46 18.21
C ASN A 27 4.16 -7.12 19.22
N THR A 28 5.11 -6.23 18.87
CA THR A 28 6.16 -5.80 19.79
C THR A 28 5.57 -5.07 21.00
N THR A 29 4.58 -4.19 20.81
CA THR A 29 3.86 -3.57 21.95
C THR A 29 3.30 -4.64 22.89
N SER A 30 2.69 -5.71 22.35
CA SER A 30 2.20 -6.83 23.15
C SER A 30 3.31 -7.65 23.82
N GLN A 31 4.43 -7.90 23.14
CA GLN A 31 5.56 -8.68 23.67
C GLN A 31 6.18 -8.02 24.91
N TYR A 32 6.20 -6.69 24.94
CA TYR A 32 6.70 -5.92 26.08
C TYR A 32 5.59 -5.58 27.09
N ASN A 33 4.42 -6.23 27.00
CA ASN A 33 3.27 -6.08 27.91
C ASN A 33 2.78 -4.62 28.05
N LEU A 34 2.90 -3.83 26.99
CA LEU A 34 2.41 -2.46 26.96
C LEU A 34 0.92 -2.41 26.58
N PRO A 35 0.19 -1.36 26.99
CA PRO A 35 -1.19 -1.20 26.56
C PRO A 35 -1.29 -1.10 25.03
N PRO A 36 -2.40 -1.59 24.42
CA PRO A 36 -2.57 -1.54 22.98
C PRO A 36 -2.35 -0.13 22.41
N ASN A 37 -1.65 -0.06 21.27
CA ASN A 37 -1.44 1.19 20.56
C ASN A 37 -2.79 1.82 20.23
N LYS A 38 -3.04 3.04 20.70
CA LYS A 38 -4.28 3.80 20.42
C LYS A 38 -4.28 4.43 19.01
N VAL A 39 -3.24 4.18 18.23
CA VAL A 39 -2.99 4.84 16.95
C VAL A 39 -3.27 3.92 15.78
N ASN A 40 -3.93 4.49 14.77
CA ASN A 40 -4.06 3.82 13.48
C ASN A 40 -2.79 4.06 12.67
N LEU A 41 -1.95 3.03 12.53
CA LEU A 41 -0.69 3.07 11.78
C LEU A 41 -0.85 3.36 10.28
N LYS A 42 -2.09 3.42 9.76
CA LYS A 42 -2.36 3.98 8.44
C LYS A 42 -2.08 5.48 8.37
N ASN A 43 -2.31 6.22 9.45
CA ASN A 43 -2.14 7.66 9.49
C ASN A 43 -0.68 8.02 9.86
N VAL A 44 -0.01 8.76 8.97
CA VAL A 44 1.39 9.20 9.14
C VAL A 44 1.56 9.99 10.44
N CYS A 45 0.70 10.98 10.71
CA CYS A 45 0.79 11.79 11.93
C CYS A 45 0.56 10.96 13.21
N ALA A 46 -0.19 9.86 13.11
CA ALA A 46 -0.41 8.98 14.25
C ALA A 46 0.81 8.10 14.57
N ARG A 47 1.75 7.93 13.63
CA ARG A 47 2.99 7.17 13.86
C ARG A 47 3.99 7.92 14.73
N GLU A 48 3.98 9.26 14.71
CA GLU A 48 4.86 10.08 15.54
C GLU A 48 4.64 9.84 17.05
N GLN A 49 3.44 9.41 17.43
CA GLN A 49 3.10 9.06 18.81
C GLN A 49 3.85 7.81 19.30
N LEU A 50 4.49 7.05 18.40
CA LEU A 50 5.28 5.86 18.74
C LEU A 50 6.74 6.15 19.07
N ASN A 51 7.23 7.37 18.84
CA ASN A 51 8.65 7.72 18.98
C ASN A 51 9.19 7.63 20.42
N LYS A 52 8.32 7.35 21.41
CA LYS A 52 8.66 7.24 22.84
C LYS A 52 7.83 6.16 23.55
N THR A 53 7.39 5.13 22.85
CA THR A 53 6.53 4.08 23.43
C THR A 53 7.33 3.10 24.28
N PHE A 54 8.60 2.88 23.96
CA PHE A 54 9.43 1.89 24.65
C PHE A 54 10.56 2.57 25.43
N ASN A 55 10.73 2.16 26.68
CA ASN A 55 11.81 2.68 27.55
C ASN A 55 13.19 2.14 27.16
N ASP A 56 13.24 0.92 26.62
CA ASP A 56 14.48 0.32 26.13
C ASP A 56 14.85 0.94 24.76
N PRO A 57 16.03 1.57 24.63
CA PRO A 57 16.43 2.26 23.40
C PRO A 57 16.60 1.32 22.21
N LEU A 58 16.95 0.05 22.41
CA LEU A 58 17.10 -0.92 21.32
C LEU A 58 15.73 -1.35 20.78
N VAL A 59 14.76 -1.52 21.67
CA VAL A 59 13.37 -1.84 21.29
C VAL A 59 12.74 -0.67 20.57
N GLN A 60 12.92 0.54 21.08
CA GLN A 60 12.47 1.76 20.41
C GLN A 60 13.10 1.86 19.00
N ARG A 61 14.41 1.61 18.88
CA ARG A 61 15.10 1.63 17.59
C ARG A 61 14.56 0.61 16.59
N ASN A 62 14.14 -0.56 17.06
CA ASN A 62 13.51 -1.59 16.21
C ASN A 62 12.19 -1.07 15.60
N ILE A 63 11.35 -0.40 16.41
CA ILE A 63 10.10 0.19 15.94
C ILE A 63 10.32 1.40 15.05
N ASP A 64 11.31 2.24 15.38
CA ASP A 64 11.67 3.40 14.56
C ASP A 64 12.09 2.97 13.14
N LEU A 65 12.75 1.82 13.01
CA LEU A 65 13.13 1.25 11.71
C LEU A 65 11.89 0.93 10.87
N ASP A 66 10.91 0.22 11.44
CA ASP A 66 9.66 -0.11 10.75
C ASP A 66 8.91 1.15 10.31
N ILE A 67 8.84 2.15 11.18
CA ILE A 67 8.20 3.44 10.88
C ILE A 67 8.91 4.13 9.71
N ALA A 68 10.25 4.17 9.72
CA ALA A 68 11.02 4.78 8.64
C ALA A 68 10.77 4.10 7.28
N VAL A 69 10.67 2.76 7.26
CA VAL A 69 10.33 2.01 6.05
C VAL A 69 8.88 2.30 5.60
N LEU A 70 7.94 2.36 6.55
CA LEU A 70 6.54 2.69 6.26
C LEU A 70 6.35 4.11 5.69
N GLU A 71 7.15 5.08 6.14
CA GLU A 71 7.17 6.44 5.57
C GLU A 71 7.70 6.45 4.14
N CYS A 72 8.80 5.72 3.89
CA CYS A 72 9.32 5.54 2.55
C CYS A 72 8.24 4.93 1.63
N TYR A 73 7.62 3.82 2.05
CA TYR A 73 6.55 3.19 1.29
C TYR A 73 5.39 4.14 1.03
N HIS A 74 4.95 4.92 2.02
CA HIS A 74 3.84 5.86 1.83
C HIS A 74 4.12 6.87 0.72
N ARG A 75 5.33 7.45 0.70
CA ARG A 75 5.75 8.40 -0.34
C ARG A 75 5.82 7.75 -1.72
N GLU A 76 6.56 6.65 -1.85
CA GLU A 76 6.79 6.00 -3.14
C GLU A 76 5.50 5.41 -3.73
N LEU A 77 4.67 4.78 -2.89
CA LEU A 77 3.39 4.23 -3.32
C LEU A 77 2.45 5.32 -3.82
N SER A 78 2.41 6.49 -3.17
CA SER A 78 1.56 7.60 -3.61
C SER A 78 1.93 8.08 -5.01
N GLN A 79 3.23 8.14 -5.32
CA GLN A 79 3.71 8.52 -6.65
C GLN A 79 3.39 7.47 -7.71
N ILE A 80 3.61 6.18 -7.40
CA ILE A 80 3.30 5.07 -8.32
C ILE A 80 1.80 5.01 -8.61
N GLU A 81 0.95 5.15 -7.58
CA GLU A 81 -0.50 5.13 -7.75
C GLU A 81 -0.99 6.28 -8.63
N TRP A 82 -0.44 7.49 -8.44
CA TRP A 82 -0.74 8.65 -9.29
C TRP A 82 -0.29 8.42 -10.74
N LEU A 83 0.91 7.87 -10.96
CA LEU A 83 1.44 7.59 -12.29
C LEU A 83 0.57 6.58 -13.04
N LEU A 84 0.22 5.46 -12.39
CA LEU A 84 -0.60 4.40 -12.97
C LEU A 84 -2.02 4.90 -13.30
N GLU A 85 -2.58 5.76 -12.45
CA GLU A 85 -3.86 6.42 -12.70
C GLU A 85 -3.79 7.33 -13.93
N LYS A 86 -2.75 8.16 -14.03
CA LYS A 86 -2.56 9.05 -15.18
C LYS A 86 -2.45 8.26 -16.49
N GLN A 87 -1.69 7.17 -16.50
CA GLN A 87 -1.57 6.29 -17.66
C GLN A 87 -2.90 5.63 -18.03
N ALA A 88 -3.69 5.19 -17.04
CA ALA A 88 -4.99 4.58 -17.27
C ALA A 88 -5.96 5.58 -17.92
N LYS A 89 -5.99 6.82 -17.41
CA LYS A 89 -6.80 7.91 -17.97
C LYS A 89 -6.38 8.30 -19.39
N GLN A 90 -5.10 8.16 -19.74
CA GLN A 90 -4.61 8.48 -21.08
C GLN A 90 -4.99 7.41 -22.11
N HIS A 91 -4.84 6.13 -21.77
CA HIS A 91 -4.99 5.04 -22.73
C HIS A 91 -6.37 4.40 -22.72
N GLN A 92 -7.00 4.23 -21.55
CA GLN A 92 -8.31 3.56 -21.40
C GLN A 92 -9.23 4.31 -20.39
N PRO A 93 -9.54 5.61 -20.63
CA PRO A 93 -10.35 6.39 -19.71
C PRO A 93 -11.74 5.80 -19.50
N THR A 94 -12.43 5.40 -20.57
CA THR A 94 -13.80 4.89 -20.51
C THR A 94 -13.90 3.65 -19.61
N TYR A 95 -13.01 2.68 -19.78
CA TYR A 95 -13.00 1.48 -18.93
C TYR A 95 -12.63 1.80 -17.48
N PHE A 96 -11.68 2.71 -17.26
CA PHE A 96 -11.30 3.11 -15.91
C PHE A 96 -12.46 3.75 -15.14
N TYR A 97 -13.18 4.68 -15.76
CA TYR A 97 -14.33 5.33 -15.12
C TYR A 97 -15.53 4.40 -14.99
N LEU A 98 -15.79 3.55 -15.99
CA LEU A 98 -16.86 2.54 -15.92
C LEU A 98 -16.64 1.55 -14.75
N LEU A 99 -15.40 1.09 -14.54
CA LEU A 99 -15.10 0.23 -13.40
C LEU A 99 -15.41 0.91 -12.06
N GLN A 100 -15.18 2.22 -11.95
CA GLN A 100 -15.47 2.98 -10.73
C GLN A 100 -16.96 3.23 -10.48
N THR A 101 -17.85 3.00 -11.45
CA THR A 101 -19.30 3.09 -11.21
C THR A 101 -19.84 1.87 -10.46
N ILE A 102 -19.06 0.78 -10.39
CA ILE A 102 -19.45 -0.44 -9.69
C ILE A 102 -19.25 -0.24 -8.18
N PRO A 103 -20.29 -0.45 -7.35
CA PRO A 103 -20.17 -0.33 -5.90
C PRO A 103 -19.04 -1.20 -5.33
N GLY A 104 -18.16 -0.59 -4.53
CA GLY A 104 -17.00 -1.26 -3.93
C GLY A 104 -15.73 -1.24 -4.78
N ILE A 105 -15.78 -0.82 -6.05
CA ILE A 105 -14.59 -0.67 -6.91
C ILE A 105 -14.10 0.77 -6.86
N GLY A 106 -13.12 1.02 -5.99
CA GLY A 106 -12.41 2.30 -5.93
C GLY A 106 -11.25 2.40 -6.92
N ARG A 107 -10.53 3.53 -6.87
CA ARG A 107 -9.37 3.85 -7.72
C ARG A 107 -8.43 2.66 -7.95
N ILE A 108 -7.90 2.08 -6.89
CA ILE A 108 -6.86 1.04 -6.99
C ILE A 108 -7.43 -0.27 -7.55
N LEU A 109 -8.63 -0.66 -7.17
CA LEU A 109 -9.27 -1.87 -7.71
C LEU A 109 -9.57 -1.72 -9.20
N ALA A 110 -10.03 -0.55 -9.63
CA ALA A 110 -10.23 -0.25 -11.04
C ALA A 110 -8.91 -0.37 -11.83
N LEU A 111 -7.80 0.19 -11.33
CA LEU A 111 -6.48 0.04 -11.96
C LEU A 111 -6.05 -1.43 -12.02
N THR A 112 -6.25 -2.20 -10.94
CA THR A 112 -5.93 -3.63 -10.90
C THR A 112 -6.68 -4.40 -11.95
N ILE A 113 -8.01 -4.26 -12.01
CA ILE A 113 -8.83 -4.96 -12.99
C ILE A 113 -8.40 -4.58 -14.41
N LEU A 114 -8.26 -3.28 -14.68
CA LEU A 114 -7.88 -2.76 -15.99
C LEU A 114 -6.55 -3.34 -16.48
N TYR A 115 -5.50 -3.29 -15.66
CA TYR A 115 -4.16 -3.72 -16.07
C TYR A 115 -3.96 -5.24 -16.03
N GLU A 116 -4.63 -5.95 -15.13
CA GLU A 116 -4.57 -7.42 -15.07
C GLU A 116 -5.33 -8.05 -16.24
N ILE A 117 -6.52 -7.56 -16.59
CA ILE A 117 -7.28 -8.04 -17.77
C ILE A 117 -6.54 -7.68 -19.07
N GLY A 118 -6.06 -6.45 -19.22
CA GLY A 118 -5.35 -6.01 -20.41
C GLY A 118 -6.11 -6.28 -21.72
N ASP A 119 -5.39 -6.54 -22.81
CA ASP A 119 -5.99 -6.94 -24.08
C ASP A 119 -6.47 -8.40 -24.03
N ILE A 120 -7.73 -8.65 -24.39
CA ILE A 120 -8.30 -10.01 -24.42
C ILE A 120 -7.63 -10.87 -25.50
N HIS A 121 -7.18 -10.26 -26.60
CA HIS A 121 -6.52 -10.95 -27.72
C HIS A 121 -5.10 -11.43 -27.38
N ARG A 122 -4.58 -11.12 -26.18
CA ARG A 122 -3.31 -11.67 -25.69
C ARG A 122 -3.36 -13.18 -25.43
N PHE A 123 -4.56 -13.73 -25.35
CA PHE A 123 -4.80 -15.14 -25.14
C PHE A 123 -5.14 -15.74 -26.51
N GLU A 124 -4.21 -16.53 -27.06
CA GLU A 124 -4.25 -17.03 -28.44
C GLU A 124 -5.45 -17.94 -28.76
N SER A 125 -6.11 -18.49 -27.73
CA SER A 125 -7.12 -19.55 -27.89
C SER A 125 -8.39 -19.35 -27.04
N VAL A 126 -8.81 -18.10 -26.82
CA VAL A 126 -10.17 -17.76 -26.37
C VAL A 126 -10.98 -17.19 -27.52
#